data_AF-A0AAF0UDQ1-F1
#
_entry.id   AF-A0AAF0UDQ1-F1
#
_cell.length_a   1.000
_cell.length_b   1.000
_cell.length_c   1.000
_cell.angle_alpha   90.00
_cell.angle_beta   90.00
_cell.angle_gamma   90.00
#
_symmetry.space_group_name_H-M   'P 1'
#
loop_
_entity.id
_entity.type
_entity.pdbx_description
1 polymer ?
#
loop_
_entity_poly.entity_id
_entity_poly.type
_entity_poly.pdbx_seq_one_letter_code
_entity_poly.pdbx_strand_id
1 'polypeptide(L)'
;MLETVKYLLGSAGASGYGSKSTAENVTEQSPDLRSVTAIITGATSGIGAETARVLAKRGVKLILPARSVKAAEETKARILSEVPEAEIIVMALDLSSLSSVRKFVAEFEYLNFPLNLLINNAGKFAHQHAISEDGIEMTFATNHLGHFLLTKLLLKKMIETSNKTGVQGRIVNVSSSIHGWFSGDSIQYLRLITKDKSQYDATRAYALSKLANVLHTKELAQILKVSPKFSLSFFFLKKNKMLFIDLGKSEICWLASDSLED
;
A
#
# COMPACT_ATOMS: atom_id res chain seq x y z
N MET A 1 24.38 -5.69 -11.73
CA MET A 1 25.53 -5.18 -10.95
C MET A 1 25.50 -3.65 -10.84
N LEU A 2 25.39 -2.90 -11.96
CA LEU A 2 25.30 -1.43 -11.97
C LEU A 2 24.14 -0.84 -11.12
N GLU A 3 22.93 -1.39 -11.23
CA GLU A 3 21.75 -0.98 -10.45
C GLU A 3 21.96 -1.03 -8.93
N THR A 4 22.61 -2.09 -8.46
CA THR A 4 22.92 -2.27 -7.03
C THR A 4 23.97 -1.27 -6.55
N VAL A 5 24.95 -0.94 -7.39
CA VAL A 5 25.97 0.07 -7.10
C VAL A 5 25.36 1.47 -7.07
N LYS A 6 24.51 1.83 -8.04
CA LYS A 6 23.75 3.10 -8.04
C LYS A 6 22.87 3.24 -6.78
N TYR A 7 22.21 2.15 -6.37
CA TYR A 7 21.41 2.10 -5.15
C TYR A 7 22.24 2.35 -3.88
N LEU A 8 23.44 1.77 -3.78
CA LEU A 8 24.33 1.97 -2.63
C LEU A 8 24.91 3.39 -2.58
N LEU A 9 25.20 3.98 -3.75
CA LEU A 9 25.75 5.33 -3.84
C LEU A 9 24.70 6.42 -3.58
N GLY A 10 23.41 6.11 -3.70
CA GLY A 10 22.32 7.06 -3.50
C GLY A 10 22.06 7.97 -4.70
N SER A 11 22.49 7.57 -5.89
CA SER A 11 22.30 8.36 -7.12
C SER A 11 20.82 8.62 -7.39
N ALA A 12 20.49 9.89 -7.68
CA ALA A 12 19.14 10.28 -8.07
C ALA A 12 18.70 9.60 -9.36
N GLY A 13 17.44 9.13 -9.39
CA GLY A 13 16.78 8.65 -10.60
C GLY A 13 16.20 9.79 -11.44
N ALA A 14 15.40 9.46 -12.47
CA ALA A 14 14.72 10.45 -13.32
C ALA A 14 13.86 11.46 -12.51
N SER A 15 13.38 11.02 -11.35
CA SER A 15 12.63 11.82 -10.39
C SER A 15 13.40 12.91 -9.65
N GLY A 16 14.73 12.94 -9.76
CA GLY A 16 15.59 13.77 -8.91
C GLY A 16 15.85 13.21 -7.50
N TYR A 17 15.12 12.17 -7.08
CA TYR A 17 15.29 11.51 -5.79
C TYR A 17 16.03 10.17 -5.91
N GLY A 18 16.74 9.78 -4.85
CA GLY A 18 17.56 8.57 -4.78
C GLY A 18 17.33 7.79 -3.48
N SER A 19 18.04 6.68 -3.27
CA SER A 19 17.88 5.85 -2.06
C SER A 19 18.24 6.56 -0.74
N LYS A 20 18.84 7.76 -0.81
CA LYS A 20 19.16 8.63 0.34
C LYS A 20 18.12 9.74 0.58
N SER A 21 17.17 9.95 -0.34
CA SER A 21 16.13 10.96 -0.18
C SER A 21 15.10 10.51 0.83
N THR A 22 14.82 11.34 1.83
CA THR A 22 13.79 11.07 2.84
C THR A 22 12.40 11.29 2.26
N ALA A 23 11.37 10.73 2.91
CA ALA A 23 9.98 11.00 2.52
C ALA A 23 9.62 12.50 2.64
N GLU A 24 10.24 13.23 3.56
CA GLU A 24 10.09 14.68 3.65
C GLU A 24 10.72 15.41 2.46
N ASN A 25 11.92 15.02 2.01
CA ASN A 25 12.55 15.62 0.83
C ASN A 25 11.69 15.45 -0.44
N VAL A 26 11.08 14.28 -0.61
CA VAL A 26 10.24 13.99 -1.78
C VAL A 26 8.95 14.80 -1.76
N THR A 27 8.43 15.09 -0.56
CA THR A 27 7.19 15.85 -0.44
C THR A 27 7.41 17.35 -0.31
N GLU A 28 8.63 17.83 -0.12
CA GLU A 28 8.96 19.23 0.19
C GLU A 28 8.25 20.24 -0.70
N GLN A 29 8.26 20.00 -2.00
CA GLN A 29 7.65 20.87 -3.01
C GLN A 29 6.22 20.46 -3.40
N SER A 30 5.61 19.55 -2.64
CA SER A 30 4.22 19.15 -2.90
C SER A 30 3.29 20.35 -2.67
N PRO A 31 2.28 20.54 -3.54
CA PRO A 31 1.26 21.55 -3.31
C PRO A 31 0.49 21.22 -2.02
N ASP A 32 -0.30 22.18 -1.54
CA ASP A 32 -1.23 21.95 -0.43
C ASP A 32 -2.18 20.78 -0.74
N LEU A 33 -2.18 19.74 0.11
CA LEU A 33 -2.99 18.54 -0.06
C LEU A 33 -4.16 18.46 0.93
N ARG A 34 -4.59 19.57 1.53
CA ARG A 34 -5.76 19.61 2.44
C ARG A 34 -7.08 19.11 1.84
N SER A 35 -7.21 19.17 0.52
CA SER A 35 -8.39 18.63 -0.20
C SER A 35 -8.30 17.13 -0.49
N VAL A 36 -7.18 16.48 -0.14
CA VAL A 36 -6.89 15.08 -0.43
C VAL A 36 -7.23 14.22 0.79
N THR A 37 -7.96 13.13 0.55
CA THR A 37 -8.17 12.08 1.55
C THR A 37 -7.49 10.78 1.12
N ALA A 38 -6.76 10.16 2.05
CA ALA A 38 -5.99 8.94 1.85
C ALA A 38 -6.41 7.83 2.81
N ILE A 39 -6.56 6.60 2.30
CA ILE A 39 -6.61 5.38 3.10
C ILE A 39 -5.23 4.71 3.04
N ILE A 40 -4.63 4.40 4.19
CA ILE A 40 -3.32 3.74 4.28
C ILE A 40 -3.43 2.48 5.14
N THR A 41 -3.37 1.31 4.50
CA THR A 41 -3.37 0.05 5.25
C THR A 41 -1.99 -0.21 5.86
N GLY A 42 -1.95 -0.76 7.07
CA GLY A 42 -0.68 -1.11 7.74
C GLY A 42 0.14 0.12 8.14
N ALA A 43 -0.55 1.20 8.51
CA ALA A 43 0.08 2.46 8.92
C ALA A 43 0.58 2.48 10.37
N THR A 44 0.56 1.36 11.09
CA THR A 44 0.91 1.31 12.51
C THR A 44 2.42 1.20 12.77
N SER A 45 3.23 0.87 11.75
CA SER A 45 4.69 0.79 11.87
C SER A 45 5.38 0.95 10.51
N GLY A 46 6.71 1.09 10.55
CA GLY A 46 7.60 1.14 9.38
C GLY A 46 7.14 2.14 8.32
N ILE A 47 7.16 1.70 7.06
CA ILE A 47 6.88 2.54 5.89
C ILE A 47 5.47 3.11 5.90
N GLY A 48 4.48 2.34 6.34
CA GLY A 48 3.10 2.82 6.41
C GLY A 48 2.96 3.96 7.40
N ALA A 49 3.59 3.85 8.57
CA ALA A 49 3.57 4.88 9.60
C ALA A 49 4.32 6.14 9.17
N GLU A 50 5.46 5.99 8.49
CA GLU A 50 6.21 7.13 7.95
C GLU A 50 5.46 7.83 6.81
N THR A 51 4.82 7.06 5.94
CA THR A 51 3.94 7.59 4.88
C THR A 51 2.79 8.38 5.48
N ALA A 52 2.14 7.86 6.53
CA ALA A 52 1.09 8.57 7.25
C ALA A 52 1.60 9.89 7.84
N ARG A 53 2.74 9.85 8.55
CA ARG A 53 3.35 11.03 9.17
C ARG A 53 3.64 12.14 8.15
N VAL A 54 4.26 11.80 7.02
CA VAL A 54 4.62 12.78 5.99
C VAL A 54 3.39 13.32 5.25
N LEU A 55 2.38 12.48 4.96
CA LEU A 55 1.15 12.96 4.33
C LEU A 55 0.34 13.86 5.26
N ALA A 56 0.33 13.59 6.57
CA ALA A 56 -0.26 14.47 7.57
C ALA A 56 0.41 15.86 7.58
N LYS A 57 1.75 15.93 7.50
CA LYS A 57 2.50 17.20 7.36
C LYS A 57 2.11 18.01 6.11
N ARG A 58 1.50 17.37 5.10
CA ARG A 58 1.00 18.02 3.88
C ARG A 58 -0.49 18.35 3.92
N GLY A 59 -1.12 18.16 5.08
CA GLY A 59 -2.54 18.42 5.30
C GLY A 59 -3.48 17.34 4.77
N VAL A 60 -2.98 16.19 4.31
CA VAL A 60 -3.84 15.11 3.82
C VAL A 60 -4.69 14.57 4.97
N LYS A 61 -6.00 14.42 4.75
CA LYS A 61 -6.89 13.72 5.66
C LYS A 61 -6.60 12.21 5.59
N LEU A 62 -6.26 11.61 6.72
CA LEU A 62 -5.84 10.20 6.78
C LEU A 62 -6.91 9.32 7.41
N ILE A 63 -7.21 8.23 6.73
CA ILE A 63 -7.94 7.09 7.27
C ILE A 63 -6.92 5.98 7.50
N LEU A 64 -6.72 5.60 8.76
CA LEU A 64 -5.75 4.59 9.18
C LEU A 64 -6.50 3.32 9.61
N PRO A 65 -6.87 2.45 8.65
CA PRO A 65 -7.43 1.15 8.97
C PRO A 65 -6.37 0.24 9.60
N ALA A 66 -6.71 -0.40 10.72
CA ALA A 66 -5.83 -1.36 11.37
C ALA A 66 -6.60 -2.47 12.08
N ARG A 67 -5.95 -3.63 12.18
CA ARG A 67 -6.45 -4.76 12.96
C ARG A 67 -6.36 -4.48 14.47
N SER A 68 -5.29 -3.82 14.90
CA SER A 68 -5.16 -3.29 16.26
C SER A 68 -5.48 -1.79 16.24
N VAL A 69 -6.71 -1.45 16.62
CA VAL A 69 -7.14 -0.05 16.75
C VAL A 69 -6.24 0.70 17.72
N LYS A 70 -5.85 0.05 18.83
CA LYS A 70 -4.92 0.62 19.82
C LYS A 70 -3.60 1.07 19.18
N ALA A 71 -2.95 0.24 18.38
CA ALA A 71 -1.68 0.58 17.73
C ALA A 71 -1.83 1.71 16.69
N ALA A 72 -2.99 1.78 16.02
CA ALA A 72 -3.28 2.89 15.11
C ALA A 72 -3.56 4.21 15.85
N GLU A 73 -4.23 4.16 17.01
CA GLU A 73 -4.41 5.33 17.87
C GLU A 73 -3.08 5.83 18.45
N GLU A 74 -2.17 4.93 18.84
CA GLU A 74 -0.80 5.30 19.25
C GLU A 74 -0.03 5.99 18.10
N THR A 75 -0.18 5.50 16.87
CA THR A 75 0.41 6.14 15.70
C THR A 75 -0.21 7.52 15.44
N LYS A 76 -1.53 7.64 15.53
CA LYS A 76 -2.23 8.92 15.42
C LYS A 76 -1.74 9.91 16.48
N ALA A 77 -1.63 9.50 17.74
CA ALA A 77 -1.15 10.35 18.82
C ALA A 77 0.28 10.86 18.56
N ARG A 78 1.17 9.99 18.07
CA ARG A 78 2.53 10.39 17.67
C ARG A 78 2.52 11.43 16.55
N ILE A 79 1.74 11.21 15.49
CA ILE A 79 1.63 12.18 14.38
C ILE A 79 1.06 13.51 14.87
N LEU A 80 0.03 13.50 15.72
CA LEU A 80 -0.57 14.72 16.27
C LEU A 80 0.39 15.50 17.19
N SER A 81 1.38 14.84 17.79
CA SER A 81 2.42 15.54 18.56
C SER A 81 3.37 16.36 17.67
N GLU A 82 3.51 15.97 16.40
CA GLU A 82 4.31 16.69 15.39
C GLU A 82 3.45 17.65 14.55
N VAL A 83 2.19 17.30 14.29
CA VAL A 83 1.25 18.03 13.43
C VAL A 83 -0.13 18.12 14.13
N PRO A 84 -0.31 19.06 15.07
CA PRO A 84 -1.53 19.14 15.88
C PRO A 84 -2.84 19.31 15.08
N GLU A 85 -2.76 19.90 13.89
CA GLU A 85 -3.87 20.14 12.98
C GLU A 85 -4.20 18.97 12.05
N ALA A 86 -3.44 17.85 12.10
CA ALA A 86 -3.64 16.73 11.21
C ALA A 86 -5.01 16.06 11.42
N GLU A 87 -5.72 15.81 10.32
CA GLU A 87 -7.01 15.14 10.36
C GLU A 87 -6.85 13.62 10.17
N ILE A 88 -6.94 12.86 11.27
CA ILE A 88 -6.68 11.41 11.29
C ILE A 88 -7.86 10.65 11.91
N ILE A 89 -8.40 9.69 11.16
CA ILE A 89 -9.48 8.79 11.57
C ILE A 89 -8.94 7.36 11.61
N VAL A 90 -9.07 6.70 12.75
CA VAL A 90 -8.71 5.29 12.92
C VAL A 90 -9.97 4.45 12.76
N MET A 91 -9.86 3.34 12.04
CA MET A 91 -10.97 2.41 11.80
C MET A 91 -10.47 0.97 11.90
N ALA A 92 -11.36 0.04 12.26
CA ALA A 92 -11.02 -1.38 12.33
C ALA A 92 -10.97 -2.00 10.92
N LEU A 93 -9.91 -2.73 10.62
CA LEU A 93 -9.80 -3.53 9.40
C LEU A 93 -8.85 -4.71 9.61
N ASP A 94 -9.36 -5.93 9.42
CA ASP A 94 -8.55 -7.12 9.22
C ASP A 94 -8.59 -7.55 7.75
N LEU A 95 -7.47 -7.39 7.05
CA LEU A 95 -7.35 -7.78 5.64
C LEU A 95 -7.37 -9.30 5.41
N SER A 96 -7.19 -10.10 6.47
CA SER A 96 -7.32 -11.56 6.37
C SER A 96 -8.79 -12.03 6.38
N SER A 97 -9.74 -11.12 6.57
CA SER A 97 -11.18 -11.38 6.63
C SER A 97 -11.91 -10.56 5.57
N LEU A 98 -12.50 -11.21 4.57
CA LEU A 98 -13.28 -10.51 3.53
C LEU A 98 -14.55 -9.86 4.09
N SER A 99 -15.11 -10.43 5.17
CA SER A 99 -16.23 -9.85 5.91
C SER A 99 -15.79 -8.53 6.58
N SER A 100 -14.61 -8.49 7.23
CA SER A 100 -14.04 -7.27 7.81
C SER A 100 -13.78 -6.20 6.76
N VAL A 101 -13.27 -6.56 5.57
CA VAL A 101 -13.04 -5.61 4.46
C VAL A 101 -14.35 -4.93 4.05
N ARG A 102 -15.43 -5.71 3.89
CA ARG A 102 -16.75 -5.16 3.51
C ARG A 102 -17.29 -4.22 4.59
N LYS A 103 -17.17 -4.60 5.86
CA LYS A 103 -17.59 -3.77 6.99
C LYS A 103 -16.84 -2.44 7.02
N PHE A 104 -15.52 -2.48 6.90
CA PHE A 104 -14.69 -1.27 6.82
C PHE A 104 -15.13 -0.33 5.69
N VAL A 105 -15.37 -0.87 4.48
CA VAL A 105 -15.81 -0.06 3.34
C VAL A 105 -17.17 0.58 3.60
N ALA A 106 -18.13 -0.17 4.14
CA ALA A 106 -19.46 0.37 4.47
C ALA A 106 -19.38 1.49 5.51
N GLU A 107 -18.57 1.31 6.56
CA GLU A 107 -18.33 2.35 7.57
C GLU A 107 -17.64 3.58 6.96
N PHE A 108 -16.65 3.40 6.10
CA PHE A 108 -15.96 4.50 5.42
C PHE A 108 -16.92 5.28 4.48
N GLU A 109 -17.75 4.57 3.72
CA GLU A 109 -18.73 5.20 2.83
C GLU A 109 -19.77 6.02 3.60
N TYR A 110 -20.17 5.55 4.79
CA TYR A 110 -21.09 6.27 5.68
C TYR A 110 -20.54 7.64 6.12
N LEU A 111 -19.22 7.76 6.29
CA LEU A 111 -18.57 9.04 6.62
C LEU A 111 -18.65 10.07 5.48
N ASN A 112 -18.94 9.61 4.26
CA ASN A 112 -19.10 10.43 3.06
C ASN A 112 -17.90 11.34 2.72
N PHE A 113 -16.69 10.97 3.13
CA PHE A 113 -15.47 11.67 2.71
C PHE A 113 -15.14 11.38 1.24
N PRO A 114 -14.46 12.29 0.52
CA PRO A 114 -13.84 11.96 -0.76
C PRO A 114 -12.76 10.88 -0.56
N LEU A 115 -12.38 10.18 -1.62
CA LEU A 115 -11.23 9.27 -1.60
C LEU A 115 -10.34 9.52 -2.82
N ASN A 116 -9.12 9.99 -2.57
CA ASN A 116 -8.17 10.34 -3.62
C ASN A 116 -7.02 9.34 -3.67
N LEU A 117 -6.52 8.91 -2.51
CA LEU A 117 -5.36 8.02 -2.41
C LEU A 117 -5.74 6.73 -1.69
N LEU A 118 -5.44 5.58 -2.31
CA LEU A 118 -5.53 4.27 -1.66
C LEU A 118 -4.15 3.63 -1.64
N ILE A 119 -3.57 3.50 -0.44
CA ILE A 119 -2.23 2.94 -0.23
C ILE A 119 -2.39 1.56 0.42
N ASN A 120 -2.38 0.52 -0.42
CA ASN A 120 -2.35 -0.89 -0.05
C ASN A 120 -0.93 -1.28 0.38
N ASN A 121 -0.55 -0.85 1.59
CA ASN A 121 0.78 -1.03 2.15
C ASN A 121 0.90 -2.25 3.07
N ALA A 122 -0.17 -2.62 3.78
CA ALA A 122 -0.14 -3.72 4.74
C ALA A 122 0.45 -5.00 4.15
N GLY A 123 1.27 -5.69 4.94
CA GLY A 123 1.88 -6.94 4.53
C GLY A 123 2.26 -7.76 5.73
N LYS A 124 2.12 -9.07 5.61
CA LYS A 124 2.56 -10.05 6.58
C LYS A 124 3.49 -11.04 5.88
N PHE A 125 4.56 -11.39 6.55
CA PHE A 125 5.37 -12.57 6.25
C PHE A 125 5.04 -13.62 7.31
N ALA A 126 4.25 -14.65 6.95
CA ALA A 126 3.88 -15.69 7.91
C ALA A 126 4.94 -16.80 7.94
N HIS A 127 5.71 -16.89 9.02
CA HIS A 127 6.69 -17.98 9.17
C HIS A 127 6.03 -19.36 9.28
N GLN A 128 4.86 -19.42 9.91
CA GLN A 128 4.09 -20.64 10.09
C GLN A 128 2.88 -20.64 9.14
N HIS A 129 2.54 -21.83 8.64
CA HIS A 129 1.33 -22.04 7.86
C HIS A 129 0.08 -21.69 8.68
N ALA A 130 -0.82 -20.92 8.08
CA ALA A 130 -2.11 -20.58 8.65
C ALA A 130 -3.12 -20.35 7.53
N ILE A 131 -4.39 -20.56 7.83
CA ILE A 131 -5.51 -20.36 6.91
C ILE A 131 -6.39 -19.24 7.48
N SER A 132 -6.87 -18.34 6.63
CA SER A 132 -7.82 -17.29 7.01
C SER A 132 -9.22 -17.85 7.27
N GLU A 133 -10.11 -17.06 7.85
CA GLU A 133 -11.52 -17.45 8.02
C GLU A 133 -12.22 -17.77 6.69
N ASP A 134 -11.77 -17.14 5.61
CA ASP A 134 -12.27 -17.37 4.25
C ASP A 134 -11.66 -18.62 3.57
N GLY A 135 -10.87 -19.41 4.30
CA GLY A 135 -10.34 -20.69 3.82
C GLY A 135 -9.19 -20.55 2.81
N ILE A 136 -8.43 -19.46 2.85
CA ILE A 136 -7.27 -19.20 1.97
C ILE A 136 -5.99 -19.10 2.80
N GLU A 137 -4.84 -19.47 2.23
CA GLU A 137 -3.55 -19.28 2.89
C GLU A 137 -3.36 -17.82 3.38
N MET A 138 -2.96 -17.67 4.64
CA MET A 138 -3.00 -16.43 5.41
C MET A 138 -2.21 -15.27 4.78
N THR A 139 -1.01 -15.54 4.25
CA THR A 139 -0.15 -14.55 3.60
C THR A 139 -0.81 -14.01 2.34
N PHE A 140 -1.31 -14.89 1.48
CA PHE A 140 -2.02 -14.51 0.26
C PHE A 140 -3.34 -13.78 0.56
N ALA A 141 -4.11 -14.28 1.53
CA ALA A 141 -5.35 -13.67 1.99
C ALA A 141 -5.12 -12.21 2.43
N THR A 142 -4.14 -11.99 3.30
CA THR A 142 -3.83 -10.67 3.86
C THR A 142 -3.20 -9.72 2.83
N ASN A 143 -2.13 -10.17 2.16
CA ASN A 143 -1.29 -9.27 1.36
C ASN A 143 -1.92 -8.91 0.02
N HIS A 144 -2.75 -9.80 -0.51
CA HIS A 144 -3.31 -9.67 -1.85
C HIS A 144 -4.84 -9.67 -1.84
N LEU A 145 -5.50 -10.74 -1.39
CA LEU A 145 -6.94 -10.90 -1.59
C LEU A 145 -7.77 -9.83 -0.85
N GLY A 146 -7.40 -9.51 0.40
CA GLY A 146 -8.02 -8.42 1.16
C GLY A 146 -7.87 -7.07 0.46
N HIS A 147 -6.67 -6.74 -0.02
CA HIS A 147 -6.41 -5.51 -0.77
C HIS A 147 -7.09 -5.47 -2.14
N PHE A 148 -7.19 -6.61 -2.81
CA PHE A 148 -7.92 -6.75 -4.06
C PHE A 148 -9.39 -6.41 -3.85
N LEU A 149 -10.03 -7.01 -2.84
CA LEU A 149 -11.42 -6.71 -2.51
C LEU A 149 -11.60 -5.25 -2.08
N LEU A 150 -10.71 -4.74 -1.21
CA LEU A 150 -10.75 -3.36 -0.75
C LEU A 150 -10.70 -2.37 -1.92
N THR A 151 -9.73 -2.56 -2.82
CA THR A 151 -9.59 -1.75 -4.03
C THR A 151 -10.83 -1.84 -4.91
N LYS A 152 -11.32 -3.07 -5.16
CA LYS A 152 -12.50 -3.29 -6.01
C LYS A 152 -13.73 -2.55 -5.50
N LEU A 153 -13.97 -2.56 -4.19
CA LEU A 153 -15.13 -1.91 -3.58
C LEU A 153 -14.99 -0.38 -3.57
N LEU A 154 -13.79 0.14 -3.30
CA LEU A 154 -13.55 1.60 -3.23
C LEU A 154 -13.37 2.26 -4.60
N LEU A 155 -13.15 1.49 -5.67
CA LEU A 155 -12.82 2.02 -6.99
C LEU A 155 -13.88 3.01 -7.51
N LYS A 156 -15.16 2.68 -7.36
CA LYS A 156 -16.27 3.55 -7.77
C LYS A 156 -16.21 4.90 -7.04
N LYS A 157 -16.05 4.89 -5.72
CA LYS A 157 -15.94 6.10 -4.89
C LYS A 157 -14.74 6.96 -5.30
N MET A 158 -13.60 6.35 -5.63
CA MET A 158 -12.44 7.08 -6.14
C MET A 158 -12.73 7.74 -7.49
N ILE A 159 -13.43 7.06 -8.40
CA ILE A 159 -13.79 7.60 -9.72
C ILE A 159 -14.74 8.79 -9.58
N GLU A 160 -15.77 8.63 -8.76
CA GLU A 160 -16.73 9.70 -8.46
C GLU A 160 -16.04 10.90 -7.80
N THR A 161 -15.12 10.65 -6.86
CA THR A 161 -14.33 11.71 -6.22
C THR A 161 -13.52 12.48 -7.26
N SER A 162 -12.74 11.78 -8.10
CA SER A 162 -11.91 12.39 -9.13
C SER A 162 -12.74 13.20 -10.14
N ASN A 163 -13.91 12.68 -10.52
CA ASN A 163 -14.83 13.39 -11.41
C ASN A 163 -15.38 14.68 -10.77
N LYS A 164 -15.75 14.63 -9.49
CA LYS A 164 -16.37 15.74 -8.77
C LYS A 164 -15.38 16.83 -8.38
N THR A 165 -14.19 16.46 -7.92
CA THR A 165 -13.20 17.42 -7.38
C THR A 165 -12.18 17.87 -8.42
N GLY A 166 -12.02 17.13 -9.52
CA GLY A 166 -10.93 17.32 -10.47
C GLY A 166 -9.57 16.85 -9.97
N VAL A 167 -9.49 16.34 -8.73
CA VAL A 167 -8.25 15.81 -8.14
C VAL A 167 -8.08 14.35 -8.57
N GLN A 168 -6.99 14.06 -9.28
CA GLN A 168 -6.69 12.72 -9.79
C GLN A 168 -6.66 11.67 -8.67
N GLY A 169 -7.32 10.53 -8.90
CA GLY A 169 -7.26 9.38 -8.00
C GLY A 169 -5.97 8.57 -8.22
N ARG A 170 -5.38 8.04 -7.14
CA ARG A 170 -4.19 7.18 -7.19
C ARG A 170 -4.31 5.97 -6.27
N ILE A 171 -4.09 4.79 -6.86
CA ILE A 171 -4.00 3.52 -6.13
C ILE A 171 -2.53 3.10 -6.11
N VAL A 172 -2.08 2.69 -4.93
CA VAL A 172 -0.73 2.28 -4.62
C VAL A 172 -0.77 0.87 -4.05
N ASN A 173 -0.15 -0.09 -4.75
CA ASN A 173 0.06 -1.44 -4.24
C ASN A 173 1.53 -1.64 -3.88
N VAL A 174 1.81 -1.90 -2.60
CA VAL A 174 3.18 -2.14 -2.14
C VAL A 174 3.56 -3.61 -2.38
N SER A 175 4.54 -3.80 -3.28
CA SER A 175 5.16 -5.09 -3.58
C SER A 175 6.59 -5.17 -3.00
N SER A 176 7.38 -6.18 -3.38
CA SER A 176 8.76 -6.42 -2.94
C SER A 176 9.54 -7.12 -4.04
N SER A 177 10.86 -6.91 -4.15
CA SER A 177 11.71 -7.60 -5.14
C SER A 177 11.63 -9.12 -5.10
N ILE A 178 11.20 -9.69 -3.97
CA ILE A 178 10.98 -11.11 -3.81
C ILE A 178 9.88 -11.68 -4.71
N HIS A 179 8.99 -10.84 -5.28
CA HIS A 179 8.00 -11.29 -6.26
C HIS A 179 8.62 -12.05 -7.44
N GLY A 180 9.83 -11.67 -7.86
CA GLY A 180 10.57 -12.33 -8.96
C GLY A 180 11.14 -13.70 -8.59
N TRP A 181 11.08 -14.10 -7.32
CA TRP A 181 11.51 -15.42 -6.86
C TRP A 181 10.41 -16.47 -6.99
N PHE A 182 9.17 -16.05 -7.22
CA PHE A 182 8.10 -17.00 -7.51
C PHE A 182 8.22 -17.53 -8.93
N SER A 183 8.14 -18.85 -9.08
CA SER A 183 8.06 -19.54 -10.37
C SER A 183 7.09 -20.71 -10.30
N GLY A 184 6.55 -21.08 -11.46
CA GLY A 184 5.55 -22.14 -11.64
C GLY A 184 4.11 -21.63 -11.67
N ASP A 185 3.16 -22.56 -11.59
CA ASP A 185 1.73 -22.27 -11.62
C ASP A 185 1.29 -21.65 -10.28
N SER A 186 0.92 -20.36 -10.32
CA SER A 186 0.47 -19.58 -9.16
C SER A 186 -0.83 -20.09 -8.55
N ILE A 187 -1.79 -20.50 -9.39
CA ILE A 187 -3.12 -20.95 -8.96
C ILE A 187 -3.00 -22.33 -8.33
N GLN A 188 -2.28 -23.24 -9.00
CA GLN A 188 -2.04 -24.58 -8.47
C GLN A 188 -1.27 -24.50 -7.15
N TYR A 189 -0.21 -23.70 -7.07
CA TYR A 189 0.55 -23.55 -5.84
C TYR A 189 -0.29 -22.99 -4.70
N LEU A 190 -1.07 -21.93 -4.93
CA LEU A 190 -1.97 -21.38 -3.92
C LEU A 190 -2.98 -22.43 -3.42
N ARG A 191 -3.58 -23.20 -4.33
CA ARG A 191 -4.51 -24.28 -3.99
C ARG A 191 -3.82 -25.36 -3.15
N LEU A 192 -2.58 -25.73 -3.47
CA LEU A 192 -1.81 -26.72 -2.73
C LEU A 192 -1.54 -26.25 -1.30
N ILE A 193 -0.92 -25.08 -1.13
CA ILE A 193 -0.57 -24.57 0.20
C ILE A 193 -1.81 -24.23 1.05
N THR A 194 -2.95 -23.97 0.42
CA THR A 194 -4.21 -23.76 1.17
C THR A 194 -4.75 -25.07 1.76
N LYS A 195 -4.49 -26.22 1.12
CA LYS A 195 -5.01 -27.53 1.55
C LYS A 195 -4.04 -28.35 2.37
N ASP A 196 -2.74 -28.20 2.10
CA ASP A 196 -1.69 -29.04 2.68
C ASP A 196 -0.55 -28.18 3.23
N LYS A 197 -0.40 -28.22 4.56
CA LYS A 197 0.65 -27.51 5.28
C LYS A 197 2.06 -28.00 4.92
N SER A 198 2.24 -29.25 4.47
CA SER A 198 3.58 -29.76 4.14
C SER A 198 4.15 -29.17 2.85
N GLN A 199 3.30 -28.55 2.03
CA GLN A 199 3.70 -27.85 0.80
C GLN A 199 4.05 -26.38 1.06
N TYR A 200 3.85 -25.89 2.29
CA TYR A 200 4.02 -24.48 2.62
C TYR A 200 5.50 -24.11 2.69
N ASP A 201 5.88 -23.12 1.88
CA ASP A 201 7.15 -22.42 2.00
C ASP A 201 6.85 -20.93 2.17
N ALA A 202 7.24 -20.36 3.32
CA ALA A 202 6.90 -18.99 3.69
C ALA A 202 7.42 -17.97 2.67
N THR A 203 8.63 -18.19 2.17
CA THR A 203 9.28 -17.30 1.19
C THR A 203 8.52 -17.32 -0.14
N ARG A 204 8.16 -18.50 -0.63
CA ARG A 204 7.45 -18.70 -1.88
C ARG A 204 6.00 -18.24 -1.80
N ALA A 205 5.30 -18.46 -0.68
CA ALA A 205 3.96 -17.92 -0.44
C ALA A 205 3.99 -16.37 -0.41
N TYR A 206 4.97 -15.78 0.27
CA TYR A 206 5.15 -14.34 0.28
C TYR A 206 5.49 -13.79 -1.12
N ALA A 207 6.40 -14.43 -1.85
CA ALA A 207 6.75 -14.09 -3.24
C ALA A 207 5.52 -14.13 -4.16
N LEU A 208 4.70 -15.17 -4.06
CA LEU A 208 3.43 -15.27 -4.79
C LEU A 208 2.51 -14.08 -4.45
N SER A 209 2.33 -13.75 -3.17
CA SER A 209 1.47 -12.65 -2.76
C SER A 209 1.94 -11.30 -3.33
N LYS A 210 3.25 -11.09 -3.40
CA LYS A 210 3.85 -9.85 -3.93
C LYS A 210 3.83 -9.82 -5.46
N LEU A 211 3.93 -10.97 -6.13
CA LEU A 211 3.69 -11.10 -7.57
C LEU A 211 2.24 -10.75 -7.92
N ALA A 212 1.28 -11.24 -7.15
CA ALA A 212 -0.13 -10.93 -7.35
C ALA A 212 -0.42 -9.41 -7.25
N ASN A 213 0.26 -8.69 -6.33
CA ASN A 213 0.17 -7.23 -6.25
C ASN A 213 0.72 -6.53 -7.51
N VAL A 214 1.81 -7.03 -8.12
CA VAL A 214 2.33 -6.53 -9.41
C VAL A 214 1.29 -6.72 -10.50
N LEU A 215 0.76 -7.93 -10.64
CA LEU A 215 -0.20 -8.29 -11.67
C LEU A 215 -1.50 -7.49 -11.55
N HIS A 216 -2.02 -7.34 -10.33
CA HIS A 216 -3.20 -6.52 -10.06
C HIS A 216 -2.99 -5.06 -10.44
N THR A 217 -1.80 -4.51 -10.20
CA THR A 217 -1.50 -3.13 -10.62
C THR A 217 -1.51 -3.00 -12.14
N LYS A 218 -0.90 -3.96 -12.85
CA LYS A 218 -0.91 -3.99 -14.32
C LYS A 218 -2.34 -4.06 -14.86
N GLU A 219 -3.17 -4.91 -14.27
CA GLU A 219 -4.57 -5.07 -14.64
C GLU A 219 -5.38 -3.79 -14.38
N LEU A 220 -5.28 -3.21 -13.17
CA LEU A 220 -5.95 -1.95 -12.85
C LEU A 220 -5.54 -0.83 -13.81
N ALA A 221 -4.27 -0.79 -14.23
CA ALA A 221 -3.81 0.19 -15.22
C ALA A 221 -4.46 -0.02 -16.60
N GLN A 222 -4.72 -1.26 -17.01
CA GLN A 222 -5.47 -1.53 -18.24
C GLN A 222 -6.94 -1.12 -18.12
N ILE A 223 -7.58 -1.46 -17.00
CA ILE A 223 -8.98 -1.10 -16.72
C ILE A 223 -9.17 0.43 -16.67
N LEU A 224 -8.26 1.14 -16.01
CA LEU A 224 -8.37 2.58 -15.78
C LEU A 224 -7.85 3.45 -16.93
N LYS A 225 -7.17 2.88 -17.94
CA LYS A 225 -6.82 3.60 -19.18
C LYS A 225 -8.04 4.17 -19.92
N VAL A 226 -9.23 3.63 -19.67
CA VAL A 226 -10.50 4.11 -20.23
C VAL A 226 -11.01 5.38 -19.49
N SER A 227 -10.38 5.76 -18.37
CA SER A 227 -10.73 6.95 -17.59
C SER A 227 -9.55 7.94 -17.53
N PRO A 228 -9.60 9.09 -18.24
CA PRO A 228 -8.47 10.03 -18.35
C PRO A 228 -8.09 10.75 -17.04
N LYS A 229 -8.75 10.46 -15.91
CA LYS A 229 -8.56 11.14 -14.61
C LYS A 229 -7.96 10.24 -13.51
N PHE A 230 -7.23 9.19 -13.87
CA PHE A 230 -6.52 8.31 -12.94
C PHE A 230 -5.04 8.23 -13.24
N SER A 231 -4.21 8.21 -12.19
CA SER A 231 -2.81 7.76 -12.28
C SER A 231 -2.68 6.57 -11.36
N LEU A 232 -2.03 5.51 -11.84
CA LEU A 232 -1.65 4.41 -10.98
C LEU A 232 -0.17 4.50 -10.67
N SER A 233 0.17 4.25 -9.41
CA SER A 233 1.56 4.14 -9.00
C SER A 233 1.81 2.80 -8.36
N PHE A 234 2.95 2.24 -8.72
CA PHE A 234 3.45 1.02 -8.18
C PHE A 234 4.54 1.31 -7.16
N PHE A 235 4.56 0.54 -6.08
CA PHE A 235 5.62 0.65 -5.08
C PHE A 235 6.33 -0.68 -4.87
N PHE A 236 7.66 -0.62 -4.83
CA PHE A 236 8.56 -1.75 -4.62
C PHE A 236 9.26 -1.60 -3.28
N LEU A 237 9.28 -2.65 -2.46
CA LEU A 237 10.19 -2.76 -1.33
C LEU A 237 11.54 -3.34 -1.77
N LYS A 238 12.62 -2.61 -1.52
CA LYS A 238 14.00 -3.14 -1.55
C LYS A 238 14.75 -2.65 -0.31
N LYS A 239 15.11 -3.58 0.59
CA LYS A 239 15.87 -3.33 1.83
C LYS A 239 15.33 -2.14 2.63
N ASN A 240 14.08 -2.22 3.10
CA ASN A 240 13.46 -1.22 3.99
C ASN A 240 13.24 0.19 3.38
N LYS A 241 13.34 0.33 2.05
CA LYS A 241 13.04 1.58 1.33
C LYS A 241 11.98 1.35 0.25
N MET A 242 11.11 2.33 0.06
CA MET A 242 9.98 2.29 -0.87
C MET A 242 10.40 2.89 -2.22
N LEU A 243 10.48 2.07 -3.25
CA LEU A 243 10.72 2.48 -4.63
C LEU A 243 9.38 2.81 -5.29
N PHE A 244 9.29 3.95 -5.97
CA PHE A 244 8.14 4.46 -6.70
C PHE A 244 8.28 4.16 -8.19
N ILE A 245 7.20 3.77 -8.85
CA ILE A 245 7.09 3.73 -10.31
C ILE A 245 5.72 4.30 -10.68
N ASP A 246 5.67 5.45 -11.36
CA ASP A 246 4.42 5.93 -11.97
C ASP A 246 4.18 5.14 -13.26
N LEU A 247 2.97 4.65 -13.49
CA LEU A 247 2.62 3.96 -14.76
C LEU A 247 2.07 4.94 -15.81
N GLY A 248 1.77 6.19 -15.43
CA GLY A 248 1.36 7.27 -16.32
C GLY A 248 2.52 8.06 -16.93
N LYS A 249 3.72 7.96 -16.34
CA LYS A 249 4.99 8.42 -16.87
C LYS A 249 5.98 7.33 -16.54
N SER A 250 6.56 6.66 -17.53
CA SER A 250 7.52 5.55 -17.37
C SER A 250 8.77 5.95 -16.58
N GLU A 251 8.65 6.16 -15.27
CA GLU A 251 9.67 6.78 -14.42
C GLU A 251 9.72 6.16 -13.03
N ILE A 252 10.94 5.96 -12.55
CA ILE A 252 11.29 5.33 -11.27
C ILE A 252 11.73 6.45 -10.30
N CYS A 253 11.07 6.57 -9.15
CA CYS A 253 11.44 7.50 -8.06
C CYS A 253 11.76 6.72 -6.77
N TRP A 254 12.44 7.31 -5.80
CA TRP A 254 12.82 6.64 -4.54
C TRP A 254 12.22 7.39 -3.33
N LEU A 255 11.61 6.66 -2.39
CA LEU A 255 11.21 7.14 -1.06
C LEU A 255 11.93 6.32 0.02
N ALA A 256 12.84 6.92 0.77
CA ALA A 256 13.40 6.29 1.96
C ALA A 256 12.47 6.51 3.17
N SER A 257 12.34 5.48 4.00
CA SER A 257 11.80 5.58 5.35
C SER A 257 12.99 5.67 6.30
N ASP A 258 13.02 6.67 7.18
CA ASP A 258 14.13 6.90 8.13
C ASP A 258 13.98 6.09 9.45
N SER A 259 13.03 5.15 9.51
CA SER A 259 12.55 4.54 10.75
C SER A 259 12.70 3.01 10.85
N LEU A 260 13.82 2.47 10.37
CA LEU A 260 14.15 1.04 10.53
C LEU A 260 15.64 0.85 10.86
N GLU A 261 16.06 1.40 12.00
CA GLU A 261 17.07 0.77 12.86
C GLU A 261 16.32 0.16 14.04
N ASP A 262 16.02 -1.14 13.90
CA ASP A 262 15.96 -2.21 14.91
C ASP A 262 15.19 -3.44 14.38
#